data_AF-A0A5K1GRM8-F1
#
_entry.id   AF-A0A5K1GRM8-F1
#
_cell.length_a   1.000
_cell.length_b   1.000
_cell.length_c   1.000
_cell.angle_alpha   90.00
_cell.angle_beta   90.00
_cell.angle_gamma   90.00
#
_symmetry.space_group_name_H-M   'P 1'
#
loop_
_entity.id
_entity.type
_entity.pdbx_description
1 polymer ?
#
loop_
_entity_poly.entity_id
_entity_poly.type
_entity_poly.pdbx_seq_one_letter_code
_entity_poly.pdbx_strand_id
1 'polypeptide(L)'
;VWRHNLGTEQADDVCLYHEVDDTFSLDLKASESKCYLFVGSESKTTRFIQYLDVSKPDEGLKVLTPRTEGVDTEVSHRGDHFYIKRRSDECFNSELLVCPLNNVSATSVLLPHRE
;
A
#
# COMPACT_ATOMS: atom_id res chain seq x y z
N VAL A 1 -11.83 6.35 -1.09
CA VAL A 1 -11.78 5.47 0.09
C VAL A 1 -12.37 6.21 1.27
N TRP A 2 -13.47 5.69 1.81
CA TRP A 2 -14.17 6.29 2.94
C TRP A 2 -14.15 5.34 4.14
N ARG A 3 -14.05 5.90 5.34
CA ARG A 3 -14.16 5.19 6.61
C ARG A 3 -15.52 5.49 7.23
N HIS A 4 -16.30 4.44 7.40
CA HIS A 4 -17.59 4.48 8.09
C HIS A 4 -17.46 3.90 9.49
N ASN A 5 -18.03 4.58 10.49
CA ASN A 5 -18.13 4.07 11.85
C ASN A 5 -19.51 3.42 12.04
N LEU A 6 -19.53 2.16 12.47
CA LEU A 6 -20.81 1.46 12.65
C LEU A 6 -21.71 2.20 13.64
N GLY A 7 -22.94 2.50 13.20
CA GLY A 7 -23.94 3.21 14.00
C GLY A 7 -23.93 4.73 13.82
N THR A 8 -23.07 5.31 12.99
CA THR A 8 -23.15 6.73 12.58
C THR A 8 -23.91 6.88 11.27
N GLU A 9 -24.25 8.11 10.89
CA GLU A 9 -24.82 8.38 9.57
C GLU A 9 -23.71 8.36 8.51
N GLN A 10 -24.04 8.03 7.26
CA GLN A 10 -23.07 8.05 6.15
C GLN A 10 -22.48 9.45 5.90
N ALA A 11 -23.22 10.50 6.25
CA ALA A 11 -22.76 11.88 6.15
C ALA A 11 -21.55 12.18 7.08
N ASP A 12 -21.36 11.36 8.11
CA ASP A 12 -20.25 11.46 9.06
C ASP A 12 -19.01 10.66 8.62
N ASP A 13 -19.08 9.99 7.46
CA ASP A 13 -17.97 9.20 6.93
C ASP A 13 -16.76 10.09 6.65
N VAL A 14 -15.56 9.58 6.97
CA VAL A 14 -14.31 10.30 6.75
C VAL A 14 -13.69 9.83 5.44
N CYS A 15 -13.48 10.75 4.49
CA CYS A 15 -12.71 10.46 3.28
C CYS A 15 -11.24 10.31 3.63
N LEU A 16 -10.70 9.10 3.52
CA LEU A 16 -9.29 8.81 3.78
C LEU A 16 -8.42 9.07 2.55
N TYR A 17 -8.93 8.78 1.35
CA TYR A 17 -8.19 8.95 0.10
C TYR A 17 -9.14 9.14 -1.07
N HIS A 18 -8.81 10.09 -1.95
CA HIS A 18 -9.51 10.31 -3.21
C HIS A 18 -8.47 10.33 -4.33
N GLU A 19 -8.58 9.36 -5.24
CA GLU A 19 -7.81 9.40 -6.48
C GLU A 19 -8.48 10.37 -7.45
N VAL A 20 -7.71 11.37 -7.89
CA VAL A 20 -8.20 12.43 -8.78
C VAL A 20 -7.83 12.15 -10.24
N ASP A 21 -6.87 11.26 -10.48
CA ASP A 21 -6.44 10.83 -11.80
C ASP A 21 -7.34 9.70 -12.30
N ASP A 22 -8.10 9.96 -13.36
CA ASP A 22 -9.07 9.01 -13.92
C ASP A 22 -8.42 7.81 -14.63
N THR A 23 -7.10 7.83 -14.82
CA THR A 23 -6.33 6.69 -15.31
C THR A 23 -5.99 5.68 -14.21
N PHE A 24 -6.26 6.03 -12.95
CA PHE A 24 -6.01 5.19 -11.78
C PHE A 24 -7.31 4.66 -11.18
N SER A 25 -7.29 3.39 -10.76
CA SER A 25 -8.33 2.74 -9.96
C SER A 25 -7.84 2.43 -8.56
N LEU A 26 -8.78 2.28 -7.62
CA LEU A 26 -8.49 2.00 -6.23
C LEU A 26 -8.93 0.60 -5.82
N ASP A 27 -8.10 -0.06 -5.03
CA ASP A 27 -8.44 -1.31 -4.34
C ASP A 27 -8.07 -1.25 -2.85
N LEU A 28 -8.71 -2.14 -2.09
CA LEU A 28 -8.51 -2.30 -0.65
C LEU A 28 -8.17 -3.76 -0.36
N LYS A 29 -7.09 -3.99 0.39
CA LYS A 29 -6.67 -5.33 0.81
C LYS A 29 -6.35 -5.36 2.29
N ALA A 30 -7.06 -6.17 3.06
CA ALA A 30 -6.65 -6.47 4.43
C ALA A 30 -5.38 -7.32 4.40
N SER A 31 -4.41 -6.97 5.24
CA SER A 31 -3.24 -7.82 5.50
C SER A 31 -3.67 -9.19 6.04
N GLU A 32 -2.84 -10.22 5.84
CA GLU A 32 -3.09 -11.58 6.32
C GLU A 32 -3.25 -11.62 7.84
N SER A 33 -2.52 -10.75 8.56
CA SER A 33 -2.62 -10.56 10.01
C SER A 33 -3.86 -9.81 10.48
N LYS A 34 -4.56 -9.11 9.56
CA LYS A 34 -5.62 -8.13 9.83
C LYS A 34 -5.20 -6.90 10.65
N CYS A 35 -3.91 -6.71 10.94
CA CYS A 35 -3.40 -5.52 11.63
C CYS A 35 -3.39 -4.28 10.73
N TYR A 36 -3.30 -4.49 9.41
CA TYR A 36 -3.21 -3.41 8.42
C TYR A 36 -4.25 -3.54 7.31
N LEU A 37 -4.73 -2.39 6.84
CA LEU A 37 -5.47 -2.24 5.59
C LEU A 37 -4.54 -1.57 4.57
N PHE A 38 -4.34 -2.19 3.41
CA PHE A 38 -3.63 -1.62 2.29
C PHE A 38 -4.62 -0.96 1.33
N VAL A 39 -4.26 0.24 0.88
CA VAL A 39 -4.99 1.01 -0.13
C VAL A 39 -4.07 1.13 -1.34
N GLY A 40 -4.39 0.40 -2.40
CA GLY A 40 -3.67 0.49 -3.66
C GLY A 40 -4.34 1.48 -4.60
N SER A 41 -3.52 2.32 -5.24
CA SER A 41 -3.92 3.11 -6.41
C SER A 41 -3.08 2.65 -7.59
N GLU A 42 -3.75 2.22 -8.67
CA GLU A 42 -3.10 1.58 -9.80
C GLU A 42 -3.60 2.07 -11.15
N SER A 43 -2.67 2.20 -12.10
CA SER A 43 -2.94 2.32 -13.53
C SER A 43 -2.39 1.07 -14.24
N LYS A 44 -2.33 1.09 -15.59
CA LYS A 44 -1.78 -0.04 -16.36
C LYS A 44 -0.30 -0.35 -16.07
N THR A 45 0.47 0.64 -15.61
CA THR A 45 1.94 0.52 -15.49
C THR A 45 2.48 0.94 -14.13
N THR A 46 1.65 1.58 -13.31
CA THR A 46 2.07 2.20 -12.06
C THR A 46 1.13 1.78 -10.94
N ARG A 47 1.68 1.28 -9.83
CA ARG A 47 0.90 0.94 -8.63
C ARG A 47 1.66 1.34 -7.37
N PHE A 48 1.00 2.12 -6.52
CA PHE A 48 1.55 2.57 -5.26
C PHE A 48 0.57 2.32 -4.11
N ILE A 49 1.12 2.11 -2.92
CA ILE A 49 0.37 1.60 -1.77
C ILE A 49 0.51 2.53 -0.58
N GLN A 50 -0.63 2.84 0.01
CA GLN A 50 -0.74 3.39 1.35
C GLN A 50 -1.23 2.29 2.30
N TYR A 51 -0.94 2.44 3.60
CA TYR A 51 -1.41 1.52 4.63
C TYR A 51 -2.04 2.28 5.79
N LEU A 52 -3.00 1.64 6.44
CA LEU A 52 -3.62 2.09 7.68
C LEU A 52 -3.44 1.02 8.76
N ASP A 53 -3.00 1.43 9.94
CA ASP A 53 -2.98 0.58 11.14
C ASP A 53 -4.41 0.50 11.70
N VAL A 54 -4.99 -0.70 11.68
CA VAL A 54 -6.38 -0.93 12.08
C VAL A 54 -6.59 -0.66 13.58
N SER A 55 -5.53 -0.75 14.39
CA SER A 55 -5.59 -0.43 15.83
C SER A 55 -5.60 1.07 16.11
N LYS A 56 -5.19 1.89 15.13
CA LYS A 56 -5.08 3.35 15.25
C LYS A 56 -5.65 4.04 13.99
N PRO A 57 -6.94 3.82 13.67
CA PRO A 57 -7.52 4.29 12.42
C PRO A 57 -7.56 5.81 12.30
N ASP A 58 -7.44 6.55 13.41
CA ASP A 58 -7.38 8.02 13.43
C ASP A 58 -6.01 8.59 13.04
N GLU A 59 -4.95 7.76 12.99
CA GLU A 59 -3.65 8.17 12.42
C GLU A 59 -3.69 8.28 10.88
N GLY A 60 -4.79 7.84 10.25
CA GLY A 60 -5.01 7.95 8.81
C GLY A 60 -4.14 7.02 7.97
N LEU A 61 -4.07 7.31 6.67
CA LEU A 61 -3.26 6.57 5.71
C LEU A 61 -1.80 7.07 5.72
N LYS A 62 -0.87 6.13 5.69
CA LYS A 62 0.57 6.38 5.58
C LYS A 62 1.08 5.79 4.26
N VAL A 63 1.99 6.49 3.60
CA VAL A 63 2.62 6.00 2.36
C VAL A 63 3.56 4.84 2.69
N LEU A 64 3.39 3.70 2.00
CA LEU A 64 4.31 2.56 2.05
C LEU A 64 5.22 2.53 0.83
N THR A 65 4.63 2.68 -0.36
CA THR A 65 5.37 2.81 -1.62
C THR A 65 4.95 4.13 -2.31
N PRO A 66 5.91 4.96 -2.77
CA PRO A 66 5.59 6.23 -3.41
C PRO A 66 5.09 6.02 -4.85
N ARG A 67 4.23 6.91 -5.34
CA ARG A 67 3.81 6.97 -6.75
C ARG A 67 5.03 7.26 -7.63
N THR A 68 5.47 6.26 -8.37
CA THR A 68 6.62 6.35 -9.28
C THR A 68 6.21 5.77 -10.63
N GLU A 69 6.28 6.57 -11.69
CA GLU A 69 5.85 6.16 -13.03
C GLU A 69 6.61 4.91 -13.50
N GLY A 70 5.86 3.94 -14.05
CA GLY A 70 6.41 2.66 -14.53
C GLY A 70 6.74 1.64 -13.44
N VAL A 71 6.55 2.00 -12.16
CA VAL A 71 6.79 1.12 -11.02
C VAL A 71 5.47 0.56 -10.49
N ASP A 72 5.40 -0.77 -10.44
CA ASP A 72 4.28 -1.52 -9.90
C ASP A 72 4.68 -2.17 -8.57
N THR A 73 3.84 -2.03 -7.54
CA THR A 73 4.10 -2.60 -6.21
C THR A 73 2.91 -3.38 -5.66
N GLU A 74 3.20 -4.56 -5.13
CA GLU A 74 2.28 -5.36 -4.31
C GLU A 74 2.86 -5.51 -2.91
N VAL A 75 2.00 -5.52 -1.89
CA VAL A 75 2.46 -5.59 -0.49
C VAL A 75 1.75 -6.68 0.31
N SER A 76 2.48 -7.19 1.29
CA SER A 76 1.98 -8.11 2.32
C SER A 76 2.66 -7.82 3.65
N HIS A 77 2.14 -8.41 4.72
CA HIS A 77 2.63 -8.20 6.08
C HIS A 77 2.87 -9.53 6.79
N ARG A 78 4.03 -9.67 7.45
CA ARG A 78 4.34 -10.83 8.30
C ARG A 78 5.37 -10.46 9.36
N GLY A 79 5.06 -10.77 10.63
CA GLY A 79 5.96 -10.48 11.75
C GLY A 79 6.14 -8.97 11.89
N ASP A 80 7.38 -8.51 12.05
CA ASP A 80 7.68 -7.08 12.22
C ASP A 80 8.06 -6.38 10.90
N HIS A 81 7.59 -6.89 9.76
CA HIS A 81 7.98 -6.39 8.44
C HIS A 81 6.81 -6.32 7.44
N PHE A 82 6.89 -5.34 6.56
CA PHE A 82 6.22 -5.38 5.26
C PHE A 82 7.14 -6.01 4.21
N TYR A 83 6.52 -6.76 3.31
CA TYR A 83 7.18 -7.34 2.14
C TYR A 83 6.56 -6.72 0.90
N ILE A 84 7.42 -6.20 0.01
CA ILE A 84 7.01 -5.42 -1.15
C ILE A 84 7.57 -6.11 -2.39
N LYS A 85 6.70 -6.66 -3.23
CA LYS A 85 7.09 -7.09 -4.57
C LYS A 85 7.08 -5.86 -5.47
N ARG A 86 8.21 -5.54 -6.10
CA ARG A 86 8.36 -4.37 -6.97
C ARG A 86 8.73 -4.81 -8.38
N ARG A 87 8.01 -4.30 -9.38
CA ARG A 87 8.36 -4.42 -10.80
C ARG A 87 8.64 -3.03 -11.36
N SER A 88 9.68 -2.93 -12.19
CA SER A 88 10.01 -1.73 -12.98
C SER A 88 10.52 -2.17 -14.36
N ASP A 89 10.92 -1.22 -15.21
CA ASP A 89 11.54 -1.53 -16.49
C ASP A 89 12.91 -2.22 -16.33
N GLU A 90 13.69 -1.80 -15.31
CA GLU A 90 14.99 -2.42 -14.98
C GLU A 90 14.82 -3.78 -14.28
N CYS A 91 13.76 -3.95 -13.49
CA CYS A 91 13.44 -5.18 -12.74
C CYS A 91 12.14 -5.79 -13.26
N PHE A 92 12.13 -6.20 -14.52
CA PHE A 92 10.93 -6.67 -15.23
C PHE A 92 10.40 -8.02 -14.69
N ASN A 93 11.27 -8.91 -14.21
CA ASN A 93 10.86 -10.13 -13.48
C ASN A 93 10.60 -9.89 -11.98
N SER A 94 10.46 -8.62 -11.57
CA SER A 94 10.29 -8.16 -10.20
C SER A 94 11.47 -8.46 -9.27
N GLU A 95 11.47 -7.78 -8.13
CA GLU A 95 12.30 -8.10 -6.97
C GLU A 95 11.42 -8.10 -5.71
N LEU A 96 11.93 -8.68 -4.62
CA LEU A 96 11.29 -8.65 -3.31
C LEU A 96 12.08 -7.74 -2.38
N LEU A 97 11.42 -6.72 -1.86
CA LEU A 97 11.95 -5.83 -0.83
C LEU A 97 11.33 -6.17 0.52
N VAL A 98 12.01 -5.79 1.58
CA VAL A 98 11.54 -5.90 2.96
C VAL A 98 11.80 -4.59 3.70
N CYS A 99 10.83 -4.14 4.51
CA CYS A 99 11.01 -2.97 5.37
C CYS A 99 10.42 -3.21 6.78
N PRO A 100 11.12 -2.77 7.85
CA PRO A 100 10.62 -2.85 9.21
C PRO A 100 9.38 -1.96 9.43
N LEU A 101 8.43 -2.42 10.25
CA LEU A 101 7.22 -1.64 10.58
C LEU A 101 7.52 -0.31 11.28
N ASN A 102 8.59 -0.26 12.08
CA ASN A 102 8.98 0.93 12.82
C ASN A 102 9.79 1.94 11.99
N ASN A 103 10.24 1.55 10.79
CA ASN A 103 10.99 2.41 9.87
C ASN A 103 10.85 1.92 8.44
N VAL A 104 9.73 2.27 7.79
CA VAL A 104 9.45 1.89 6.40
C VAL A 104 10.50 2.43 5.41
N SER A 105 11.20 3.51 5.76
CA SER A 105 12.28 4.07 4.93
C SER A 105 13.53 3.19 4.94
N ALA A 106 13.72 2.32 5.93
CA ALA A 106 14.80 1.32 5.96
C ALA A 106 14.46 0.09 5.10
N THR A 107 13.98 0.33 3.88
CA THR A 107 13.68 -0.72 2.89
C THR A 107 14.97 -1.28 2.31
N SER A 108 15.06 -2.60 2.18
CA SER A 108 16.21 -3.29 1.57
C SER A 108 15.75 -4.42 0.64
N VAL A 109 16.62 -4.81 -0.29
CA VAL A 109 16.36 -5.93 -1.20
C VAL A 109 16.52 -7.25 -0.45
N LEU A 110 15.45 -8.05 -0.40
CA LEU A 110 15.45 -9.39 0.18
C LEU A 110 15.75 -10.45 -0.87
N LEU A 111 15.10 -10.37 -2.04
CA LEU A 111 15.38 -11.22 -3.20
C LEU A 111 15.56 -10.33 -4.42
N PRO A 112 16.77 -10.28 -5.02
CA PRO A 112 17.01 -9.45 -6.18
C PRO A 112 16.32 -10.01 -7.42
N HIS A 113 16.06 -9.12 -8.38
CA HIS A 113 15.67 -9.47 -9.73
C HIS A 113 16.66 -10.44 -10.40
N ARG A 114 16.15 -11.26 -11.34
CA ARG A 114 16.94 -12.13 -12.21
C ARG A 114 16.41 -12.01 -13.63
N GLU A 115 17.32 -11.87 -14.59
CA GLU A 115 17.01 -11.90 -16.03
C GLU A 115 16.60 -13.30 -16.50
#